data_AF-A0AAU4GZM8-F1
#
_entry.id   AF-A0AAU4GZM8-F1
#
_cell.length_a   1.000
_cell.length_b   1.000
_cell.length_c   1.000
_cell.angle_alpha   90.00
_cell.angle_beta   90.00
_cell.angle_gamma   90.00
#
_symmetry.space_group_name_H-M   'P 1'
#
loop_
_entity.id
_entity.type
_entity.pdbx_description
1 polymer ?
#
loop_
_entity_poly.entity_id
_entity_poly.type
_entity_poly.pdbx_seq_one_letter_code
_entity_poly.pdbx_strand_id
1 'polypeptide(L)'
;MTTLAGGTTASDSAKDGLTRDALTVLQPGFLGTTAPDWLLRRLGEGLASVGLFGRNIASPEQLSSLTAQLRSERDDVLVAIDEEGGDVTRLEARTGSSFPGNHALGAVDDVELTRAVAHELGRRLAACGVNLNWAPSADVNSNPSNPVIGVRSFGAEPELVARHTAAYVTGLQSAGVAACTKHFPGHGDTAVDSHHALPRIDAESTVLEHRELLPFRAAIAAGSRAVMSAHILVPTLDPDHPATLSLRILTDLLRGQLAYDGLIVTDGMEMQAIAATYGIERGSVLAIAAGADAICVGGGLADDETVRRLRDALVGAVRSGDLPEDRLAEAAERVRGLARWTASGAAAASRAETDAQPGSASAGGVTRVDVGLVAARRALTVTGADDFTPLTEPPYVALLTPVANIAVGDETPWGVAAELARLLPGTETAGFAGEDAGGVVLKAAGTRRIVVVVRDEHRHPWMADALDTLLAARPDTVVVEMGVPQAPPRGALHIATHGAARVCGHAAAEVIAGA
;
A
#
# COMPACT_ATOMS: atom_id res chain seq x y z
N MET A 1 -21.68 58.83 1.75
CA MET A 1 -22.05 57.69 2.61
C MET A 1 -23.15 56.90 1.93
N THR A 2 -22.78 55.87 1.16
CA THR A 2 -23.67 54.72 0.90
C THR A 2 -22.80 53.55 0.49
N THR A 3 -22.36 52.79 1.50
CA THR A 3 -21.71 51.49 1.34
C THR A 3 -22.81 50.49 1.02
N LEU A 4 -22.80 49.93 -0.19
CA LEU A 4 -23.62 48.78 -0.55
C LEU A 4 -23.00 47.54 0.10
N ALA A 5 -23.59 47.10 1.21
CA ALA A 5 -23.35 45.77 1.75
C ALA A 5 -24.01 44.76 0.81
N GLY A 6 -23.21 44.02 0.05
CA GLY A 6 -23.67 42.86 -0.71
C GLY A 6 -24.09 41.77 0.25
N GLY A 7 -25.40 41.58 0.42
CA GLY A 7 -25.95 40.45 1.16
C GLY A 7 -25.79 39.18 0.33
N THR A 8 -25.01 38.23 0.83
CA THR A 8 -24.95 36.86 0.32
C THR A 8 -26.32 36.22 0.49
N THR A 9 -26.96 35.80 -0.61
CA THR A 9 -28.30 35.20 -0.57
C THR A 9 -28.24 33.74 -0.11
N ALA A 10 -29.30 33.19 0.48
CA ALA A 10 -29.35 31.78 0.89
C ALA A 10 -29.07 30.81 -0.29
N SER A 11 -29.43 31.21 -1.51
CA SER A 11 -29.12 30.52 -2.78
C SER A 11 -27.61 30.49 -3.08
N ASP A 12 -26.88 31.56 -2.81
CA ASP A 12 -25.43 31.60 -2.96
C ASP A 12 -24.71 30.79 -1.87
N SER A 13 -25.24 30.79 -0.63
CA SER A 13 -24.71 29.95 0.46
C SER A 13 -24.94 28.44 0.22
N ALA A 14 -26.07 28.07 -0.40
CA ALA A 14 -26.38 26.69 -0.76
C ALA A 14 -25.53 26.21 -1.96
N LYS A 15 -25.31 27.09 -2.96
CA LYS A 15 -24.38 26.82 -4.07
C LYS A 15 -22.92 26.67 -3.61
N ASP A 16 -22.52 27.44 -2.59
CA ASP A 16 -21.20 27.35 -1.96
C ASP A 16 -21.06 26.05 -1.15
N GLY A 17 -22.11 25.64 -0.41
CA GLY A 17 -22.15 24.37 0.33
C GLY A 17 -21.99 23.13 -0.55
N LEU A 18 -22.80 23.01 -1.61
CA LEU A 18 -22.74 21.87 -2.52
C LEU A 18 -21.37 21.72 -3.21
N THR A 19 -20.78 22.82 -3.65
CA THR A 19 -19.45 22.82 -4.28
C THR A 19 -18.37 22.41 -3.28
N ARG A 20 -18.47 22.88 -2.03
CA ARG A 20 -17.57 22.50 -0.94
C ARG A 20 -17.68 21.02 -0.59
N ASP A 21 -18.89 20.46 -0.53
CA ASP A 21 -19.10 19.03 -0.28
C ASP A 21 -18.54 18.18 -1.43
N ALA A 22 -18.77 18.59 -2.68
CA ALA A 22 -18.20 17.94 -3.86
C ALA A 22 -16.66 17.96 -3.85
N LEU A 23 -16.02 19.03 -3.40
CA LEU A 23 -14.57 19.08 -3.21
C LEU A 23 -14.11 18.23 -2.02
N THR A 24 -14.87 18.21 -0.92
CA THR A 24 -14.52 17.52 0.32
C THR A 24 -14.29 16.03 0.08
N VAL A 25 -15.09 15.39 -0.78
CA VAL A 25 -15.00 13.95 -1.05
C VAL A 25 -13.86 13.53 -1.99
N LEU A 26 -13.10 14.48 -2.56
CA LEU A 26 -12.02 14.15 -3.51
C LEU A 26 -10.67 13.99 -2.79
N GLN A 27 -9.89 12.99 -3.19
CA GLN A 27 -8.51 12.76 -2.74
C GLN A 27 -7.54 12.72 -3.95
N PRO A 28 -7.20 13.87 -4.54
CA PRO A 28 -6.31 13.92 -5.70
C PRO A 28 -4.83 13.80 -5.32
N GLY A 29 -4.05 13.23 -6.23
CA GLY A 29 -2.60 13.37 -6.24
C GLY A 29 -2.13 14.67 -6.89
N PHE A 30 -0.83 14.94 -6.84
CA PHE A 30 -0.18 16.04 -7.55
C PHE A 30 1.26 15.67 -7.96
N LEU A 31 1.88 16.50 -8.81
CA LEU A 31 3.27 16.35 -9.24
C LEU A 31 4.22 17.24 -8.43
N GLY A 32 5.45 16.76 -8.23
CA GLY A 32 6.51 17.49 -7.54
C GLY A 32 6.56 17.26 -6.03
N THR A 33 7.57 17.85 -5.40
CA THR A 33 7.89 17.71 -3.96
C THR A 33 7.45 18.93 -3.13
N THR A 34 6.71 19.85 -3.73
CA THR A 34 6.09 21.00 -3.06
C THR A 34 4.63 21.12 -3.52
N ALA A 35 3.76 21.69 -2.69
CA ALA A 35 2.36 21.82 -3.06
C ALA A 35 2.23 22.88 -4.18
N PRO A 36 1.63 22.52 -5.34
CA PRO A 36 1.42 23.48 -6.41
C PRO A 36 0.32 24.48 -6.02
N ASP A 37 0.40 25.72 -6.53
CA ASP A 37 -0.54 26.80 -6.18
C ASP A 37 -2.02 26.42 -6.39
N TRP A 38 -2.30 25.60 -7.40
CA TRP A 38 -3.67 25.16 -7.66
C TRP A 38 -4.21 24.33 -6.51
N LEU A 39 -3.38 23.46 -5.93
CA LEU A 39 -3.79 22.58 -4.84
C LEU A 39 -4.10 23.38 -3.59
N LEU A 40 -3.24 24.35 -3.26
CA LEU A 40 -3.47 25.28 -2.14
C LEU A 40 -4.78 26.06 -2.32
N ARG A 41 -5.07 26.56 -3.53
CA ARG A 41 -6.37 27.17 -3.83
C ARG A 41 -7.53 26.21 -3.62
N ARG A 42 -7.45 24.96 -4.12
CA ARG A 42 -8.53 23.97 -3.95
C ARG A 42 -8.75 23.61 -2.47
N LEU A 43 -7.70 23.54 -1.65
CA LEU A 43 -7.80 23.35 -0.19
C LEU A 43 -8.60 24.49 0.45
N GLY A 44 -8.28 25.74 0.12
CA GLY A 44 -9.02 26.92 0.60
C GLY A 44 -10.49 26.97 0.15
N GLU A 45 -10.83 26.31 -0.95
CA GLU A 45 -12.21 26.23 -1.48
C GLU A 45 -13.04 25.07 -0.91
N GLY A 46 -12.42 24.08 -0.28
CA GLY A 46 -13.15 22.96 0.34
C GLY A 46 -12.55 21.57 0.14
N LEU A 47 -11.49 21.42 -0.65
CA LEU A 47 -10.77 20.15 -0.74
C LEU A 47 -10.23 19.79 0.66
N ALA A 48 -10.49 18.57 1.11
CA ALA A 48 -10.17 18.15 2.48
C ALA A 48 -9.06 17.10 2.56
N SER A 49 -8.61 16.58 1.42
CA SER A 49 -7.67 15.47 1.36
C SER A 49 -6.75 15.55 0.15
N VAL A 50 -5.55 14.99 0.28
CA VAL A 50 -4.58 14.81 -0.82
C VAL A 50 -3.93 13.43 -0.73
N GLY A 51 -3.60 12.84 -1.88
CA GLY A 51 -2.86 11.58 -1.97
C GLY A 51 -1.39 11.80 -2.34
N LEU A 52 -0.48 11.16 -1.60
CA LEU A 52 0.95 11.20 -1.85
C LEU A 52 1.46 9.90 -2.48
N PHE A 53 2.42 10.05 -3.40
CA PHE A 53 3.10 8.97 -4.10
C PHE A 53 4.62 9.14 -3.97
N GLY A 54 5.41 8.14 -4.39
CA GLY A 54 6.87 8.18 -4.29
C GLY A 54 7.50 9.43 -4.92
N ARG A 55 6.92 9.93 -6.03
CA ARG A 55 7.35 11.17 -6.70
C ARG A 55 7.25 12.44 -5.84
N ASN A 56 6.43 12.44 -4.78
CA ASN A 56 6.25 13.57 -3.88
C ASN A 56 7.28 13.61 -2.76
N ILE A 57 8.13 12.57 -2.66
CA ILE A 57 8.99 12.32 -1.51
C ILE A 57 10.45 12.26 -1.96
N ALA A 58 11.23 13.23 -1.49
CA ALA A 58 12.69 13.27 -1.65
C ALA A 58 13.39 12.93 -0.32
N SER A 59 12.86 13.38 0.82
CA SER A 59 13.33 13.05 2.16
C SER A 59 12.22 13.28 3.20
N PRO A 60 12.36 12.72 4.42
CA PRO A 60 11.43 12.99 5.53
C PRO A 60 11.29 14.48 5.87
N GLU A 61 12.38 15.26 5.82
CA GLU A 61 12.39 16.69 6.11
C GLU A 61 11.64 17.49 5.05
N GLN A 62 11.84 17.15 3.78
CA GLN A 62 11.09 17.76 2.67
C GLN A 62 9.61 17.41 2.77
N LEU A 63 9.27 16.17 3.07
CA LEU A 63 7.88 15.74 3.23
C LEU A 63 7.20 16.47 4.40
N SER A 64 7.89 16.62 5.52
CA SER A 64 7.41 17.41 6.67
C SER A 64 7.14 18.87 6.28
N SER A 65 8.01 19.47 5.46
CA SER A 65 7.82 20.84 4.96
C SER A 65 6.62 20.94 4.00
N LEU A 66 6.45 19.95 3.13
CA LEU A 66 5.30 19.84 2.23
C LEU A 66 3.98 19.73 3.01
N THR A 67 3.90 18.85 4.01
CA THR A 67 2.68 18.69 4.80
C THR A 67 2.39 19.90 5.69
N ALA A 68 3.43 20.61 6.16
CA ALA A 68 3.26 21.90 6.84
C ALA A 68 2.68 22.98 5.90
N GLN A 69 3.12 23.03 4.64
CA GLN A 69 2.57 23.95 3.63
C GLN A 69 1.08 23.65 3.33
N LEU A 70 0.70 22.37 3.26
CA LEU A 70 -0.72 21.99 3.10
C LEU A 70 -1.55 22.43 4.32
N ARG A 71 -1.00 22.25 5.53
CA ARG A 71 -1.68 22.62 6.79
C ARG A 71 -1.79 24.12 7.03
N SER A 72 -0.91 24.93 6.44
CA SER A 72 -1.05 26.39 6.54
C SER A 72 -2.27 26.91 5.79
N GLU A 73 -2.74 26.19 4.76
CA GLU A 73 -4.00 26.49 4.07
C GLU A 73 -5.21 25.83 4.74
N ARG A 74 -5.03 24.59 5.23
CA ARG A 74 -6.09 23.82 5.89
C ARG A 74 -5.52 22.94 7.01
N ASP A 75 -5.76 23.36 8.26
CA ASP A 75 -5.18 22.73 9.46
C ASP A 75 -5.53 21.25 9.65
N ASP A 76 -6.73 20.84 9.27
CA ASP A 76 -7.26 19.48 9.39
C ASP A 76 -7.11 18.63 8.11
N VAL A 77 -6.31 19.05 7.13
CA VAL A 77 -6.16 18.32 5.86
C VAL A 77 -5.75 16.86 6.08
N LEU A 78 -6.43 15.95 5.38
CA LEU A 78 -6.04 14.54 5.29
C LEU A 78 -4.92 14.39 4.26
N VAL A 79 -3.76 13.94 4.73
CA VAL A 79 -2.63 13.59 3.88
C VAL A 79 -2.58 12.07 3.85
N ALA A 80 -3.00 11.51 2.70
CA ALA A 80 -3.07 10.09 2.45
C ALA A 80 -1.80 9.59 1.76
N ILE A 81 -1.42 8.34 2.01
CA ILE A 81 -0.32 7.66 1.34
C ILE A 81 -0.62 6.17 1.22
N ASP A 82 0.08 5.48 0.32
CA ASP A 82 0.05 4.03 0.19
C ASP A 82 1.34 3.37 0.73
N GLU A 83 1.52 3.36 2.04
CA GLU A 83 2.71 2.81 2.72
C GLU A 83 2.36 1.49 3.41
N GLU A 84 2.44 0.37 2.69
CA GLU A 84 2.20 -0.97 3.26
C GLU A 84 3.44 -1.52 3.97
N GLY A 85 4.63 -1.05 3.57
CA GLY A 85 5.92 -1.71 3.81
C GLY A 85 6.24 -2.69 2.68
N GLY A 86 7.31 -3.48 2.81
CA GLY A 86 7.62 -4.46 1.78
C GLY A 86 7.93 -3.80 0.43
N ASP A 87 7.26 -4.29 -0.61
CA ASP A 87 7.40 -3.80 -1.98
C ASP A 87 6.56 -2.52 -2.23
N VAL A 88 5.55 -2.26 -1.41
CA VAL A 88 4.68 -1.09 -1.54
C VAL A 88 5.08 -0.08 -0.46
N THR A 89 6.15 0.67 -0.77
CA THR A 89 6.66 1.77 0.05
C THR A 89 6.70 3.05 -0.77
N ARG A 90 6.46 4.19 -0.11
CA ARG A 90 6.48 5.53 -0.68
C ARG A 90 7.52 6.39 0.02
N LEU A 91 7.60 6.31 1.35
CA LEU A 91 8.63 6.96 2.16
C LEU A 91 10.05 6.59 1.70
N GLU A 92 10.23 5.32 1.32
CA GLU A 92 11.52 4.77 0.90
C GLU A 92 11.49 4.25 -0.54
N ALA A 93 10.62 4.82 -1.40
CA ALA A 93 10.47 4.39 -2.79
C ALA A 93 11.78 4.35 -3.58
N ARG A 94 12.75 5.22 -3.25
CA ARG A 94 14.06 5.28 -3.94
C ARG A 94 15.14 4.41 -3.32
N THR A 95 14.92 3.89 -2.12
CA THR A 95 15.94 3.18 -1.35
C THR A 95 15.50 1.78 -0.92
N GLY A 96 14.23 1.42 -1.12
CA GLY A 96 13.64 0.16 -0.68
C GLY A 96 13.23 0.18 0.80
N SER A 97 12.19 -0.56 1.17
CA SER A 97 11.61 -0.47 2.51
C SER A 97 12.55 -0.98 3.61
N SER A 98 12.59 -0.25 4.73
CA SER A 98 13.15 -0.67 6.02
C SER A 98 12.28 -1.71 6.73
N PHE A 99 11.05 -1.96 6.26
CA PHE A 99 10.11 -2.89 6.87
C PHE A 99 9.80 -4.03 5.92
N PRO A 100 9.70 -5.27 6.42
CA PRO A 100 9.21 -6.38 5.59
C PRO A 100 7.76 -6.14 5.20
N GLY A 101 7.33 -6.79 4.11
CA GLY A 101 5.94 -6.75 3.66
C GLY A 101 5.02 -7.65 4.48
N ASN A 102 3.73 -7.58 4.19
CA ASN A 102 2.70 -8.34 4.89
C ASN A 102 2.97 -9.85 4.83
N HIS A 103 3.41 -10.39 3.68
CA HIS A 103 3.64 -11.84 3.56
C HIS A 103 4.77 -12.33 4.46
N ALA A 104 5.86 -11.57 4.59
CA ALA A 104 6.92 -11.87 5.54
C ALA A 104 6.42 -11.78 7.00
N LEU A 105 5.56 -10.82 7.34
CA LEU A 105 4.95 -10.74 8.67
C LEU A 105 4.01 -11.93 8.95
N GLY A 106 3.24 -12.36 7.96
CA GLY A 106 2.39 -13.54 8.06
C GLY A 106 3.18 -14.85 8.12
N ALA A 107 4.31 -14.96 7.43
CA ALA A 107 5.22 -16.10 7.53
C ALA A 107 5.84 -16.24 8.93
N VAL A 108 6.06 -15.12 9.63
CA VAL A 108 6.50 -15.13 11.05
C VAL A 108 5.36 -15.51 12.01
N ASP A 109 4.10 -15.24 11.64
CA ASP A 109 2.88 -15.46 12.44
C ASP A 109 2.96 -14.93 13.89
N ASP A 110 3.51 -13.72 14.04
CA ASP A 110 3.59 -13.00 15.31
C ASP A 110 2.82 -11.68 15.22
N VAL A 111 1.63 -11.65 15.81
CA VAL A 111 0.75 -10.49 15.80
C VAL A 111 1.29 -9.32 16.63
N GLU A 112 2.10 -9.58 17.66
CA GLU A 112 2.74 -8.51 18.45
C GLU A 112 3.84 -7.84 17.62
N LEU A 113 4.63 -8.64 16.89
CA LEU A 113 5.62 -8.11 15.96
C LEU A 113 4.97 -7.31 14.83
N THR A 114 3.85 -7.82 14.28
CA THR A 114 3.07 -7.11 13.26
C THR A 114 2.58 -5.75 13.77
N ARG A 115 2.03 -5.72 14.99
CA ARG A 115 1.59 -4.47 15.63
C ARG A 115 2.76 -3.51 15.84
N ALA A 116 3.92 -4.00 16.29
CA ALA A 116 5.11 -3.19 16.52
C ALA A 116 5.66 -2.59 15.22
N VAL A 117 5.71 -3.37 14.14
CA VAL A 117 6.10 -2.89 12.80
C VAL A 117 5.12 -1.82 12.32
N ALA A 118 3.81 -2.08 12.38
CA ALA A 118 2.80 -1.11 11.96
C ALA A 118 2.82 0.17 12.80
N HIS A 119 3.09 0.08 14.10
CA HIS A 119 3.25 1.24 14.97
C HIS A 119 4.47 2.09 14.58
N GLU A 120 5.63 1.46 14.36
CA GLU A 120 6.84 2.20 13.96
C GLU A 120 6.69 2.84 12.56
N LEU A 121 6.04 2.15 11.62
CA LEU A 121 5.71 2.69 10.31
C LEU A 121 4.75 3.88 10.44
N GLY A 122 3.68 3.76 11.24
CA GLY A 122 2.78 4.85 11.58
C GLY A 122 3.47 6.04 12.22
N ARG A 123 4.42 5.80 13.14
CA ARG A 123 5.19 6.85 13.78
C ARG A 123 6.07 7.61 12.79
N ARG A 124 6.69 6.93 11.82
CA ARG A 124 7.47 7.58 10.74
C ARG A 124 6.58 8.42 9.82
N LEU A 125 5.39 7.91 9.49
CA LEU A 125 4.38 8.64 8.71
C LEU A 125 3.88 9.89 9.44
N ALA A 126 3.48 9.76 10.71
CA ALA A 126 3.00 10.86 11.54
C ALA A 126 4.07 11.95 11.72
N ALA A 127 5.34 11.56 11.90
CA ALA A 127 6.46 12.50 11.98
C ALA A 127 6.63 13.35 10.71
N CYS A 128 6.24 12.83 9.55
CA CYS A 128 6.24 13.56 8.28
C CYS A 128 4.93 14.29 8.00
N GLY A 129 3.97 14.24 8.93
CA GLY A 129 2.66 14.85 8.78
C GLY A 129 1.68 14.08 7.91
N VAL A 130 1.92 12.79 7.63
CA VAL A 130 0.93 11.90 7.02
C VAL A 130 -0.02 11.39 8.11
N ASN A 131 -1.33 11.38 7.86
CA ASN A 131 -2.34 11.04 8.86
C ASN A 131 -3.42 10.06 8.37
N LEU A 132 -3.36 9.65 7.09
CA LEU A 132 -4.15 8.56 6.52
C LEU A 132 -3.21 7.64 5.74
N ASN A 133 -3.27 6.34 5.98
CA ASN A 133 -2.49 5.36 5.23
C ASN A 133 -3.45 4.33 4.62
N TRP A 134 -3.38 4.15 3.30
CA TRP A 134 -4.09 3.14 2.54
C TRP A 134 -3.49 1.74 2.78
N ALA A 135 -3.43 1.33 4.05
CA ALA A 135 -2.91 0.04 4.50
C ALA A 135 -3.64 -0.40 5.79
N PRO A 136 -3.69 -1.70 6.09
CA PRO A 136 -3.06 -2.82 5.35
C PRO A 136 -3.94 -3.38 4.23
N SER A 137 -3.33 -4.19 3.35
CA SER A 137 -4.12 -5.16 2.56
C SER A 137 -4.62 -6.28 3.49
N ALA A 138 -5.90 -6.58 3.36
CA ALA A 138 -6.64 -7.66 4.03
C ALA A 138 -7.11 -8.72 3.02
N ASP A 139 -6.57 -8.67 1.80
CA ASP A 139 -6.87 -9.64 0.77
C ASP A 139 -6.27 -11.00 1.16
N VAL A 140 -7.04 -12.08 1.00
CA VAL A 140 -6.54 -13.45 1.21
C VAL A 140 -5.95 -13.97 -0.10
N ASN A 141 -4.63 -14.08 -0.19
CA ASN A 141 -3.93 -14.49 -1.42
C ASN A 141 -4.04 -16.00 -1.67
N SER A 142 -5.27 -16.47 -1.86
CA SER A 142 -5.63 -17.86 -2.07
C SER A 142 -5.28 -18.37 -3.47
N ASN A 143 -5.09 -17.46 -4.44
CA ASN A 143 -4.55 -17.79 -5.75
C ASN A 143 -3.04 -17.48 -5.79
N PRO A 144 -2.15 -18.49 -5.83
CA PRO A 144 -0.70 -18.26 -5.84
C PRO A 144 -0.20 -17.57 -7.12
N SER A 145 -1.01 -17.57 -8.19
CA SER A 145 -0.71 -16.89 -9.45
C SER A 145 -1.16 -15.42 -9.45
N ASN A 146 -1.73 -14.90 -8.36
CA ASN A 146 -2.23 -13.54 -8.28
C ASN A 146 -1.09 -12.53 -8.52
N PRO A 147 -1.16 -11.74 -9.62
CA PRO A 147 -0.07 -10.84 -9.98
C PRO A 147 -0.03 -9.56 -9.16
N VAL A 148 -1.13 -9.20 -8.49
CA VAL A 148 -1.35 -7.88 -7.88
C VAL A 148 -1.17 -7.90 -6.37
N ILE A 149 -1.71 -8.91 -5.69
CA ILE A 149 -1.68 -9.02 -4.23
C ILE A 149 -0.39 -9.72 -3.81
N GLY A 150 -0.24 -11.03 -4.05
CA GLY A 150 0.98 -11.77 -3.75
C GLY A 150 1.50 -11.46 -2.34
N VAL A 151 2.72 -10.90 -2.26
CA VAL A 151 3.37 -10.54 -0.99
C VAL A 151 2.73 -9.39 -0.21
N ARG A 152 1.77 -8.69 -0.79
CA ARG A 152 0.98 -7.65 -0.12
C ARG A 152 -0.08 -8.24 0.80
N SER A 153 -0.45 -9.50 0.63
CA SER A 153 -1.27 -10.22 1.62
C SER A 153 -0.40 -10.78 2.73
N PHE A 154 -0.97 -10.96 3.92
CA PHE A 154 -0.32 -11.74 4.98
C PHE A 154 -0.23 -13.23 4.65
N GLY A 155 -1.05 -13.77 3.74
CA GLY A 155 -0.98 -15.16 3.33
C GLY A 155 -2.24 -15.68 2.63
N ALA A 156 -2.31 -17.00 2.48
CA ALA A 156 -3.43 -17.68 1.82
C ALA A 156 -4.54 -18.12 2.79
N GLU A 157 -4.29 -18.13 4.10
CA GLU A 157 -5.22 -18.61 5.12
C GLU A 157 -6.06 -17.47 5.71
N PRO A 158 -7.41 -17.53 5.68
CA PRO A 158 -8.28 -16.44 6.13
C PRO A 158 -8.03 -15.99 7.57
N GLU A 159 -7.88 -16.93 8.50
CA GLU A 159 -7.67 -16.63 9.93
C GLU A 159 -6.30 -16.00 10.19
N LEU A 160 -5.29 -16.34 9.38
CA LEU A 160 -3.96 -15.70 9.41
C LEU A 160 -4.08 -14.25 8.97
N VAL A 161 -4.69 -14.02 7.80
CA VAL A 161 -4.87 -12.67 7.29
C VAL A 161 -5.69 -11.84 8.26
N ALA A 162 -6.79 -12.37 8.81
CA ALA A 162 -7.65 -11.66 9.75
C ALA A 162 -6.92 -11.18 11.02
N ARG A 163 -6.15 -12.04 11.68
CA ARG A 163 -5.44 -11.66 12.93
C ARG A 163 -4.32 -10.66 12.68
N HIS A 164 -3.62 -10.78 11.56
CA HIS A 164 -2.55 -9.84 11.19
C HIS A 164 -3.11 -8.49 10.71
N THR A 165 -4.20 -8.48 9.94
CA THR A 165 -4.92 -7.26 9.56
C THR A 165 -5.35 -6.49 10.81
N ALA A 166 -5.95 -7.14 11.79
CA ALA A 166 -6.34 -6.49 13.06
C ALA A 166 -5.12 -5.95 13.83
N ALA A 167 -4.02 -6.72 13.89
CA ALA A 167 -2.78 -6.28 14.54
C ALA A 167 -2.17 -5.05 13.85
N TYR A 168 -2.13 -5.02 12.52
CA TYR A 168 -1.62 -3.90 11.74
C TYR A 168 -2.50 -2.66 11.92
N VAL A 169 -3.83 -2.80 11.82
CA VAL A 169 -4.79 -1.69 12.05
C VAL A 169 -4.59 -1.08 13.43
N THR A 170 -4.51 -1.90 14.48
CA THR A 170 -4.30 -1.40 15.85
C THR A 170 -2.93 -0.74 16.03
N GLY A 171 -1.87 -1.32 15.46
CA GLY A 171 -0.52 -0.76 15.51
C GLY A 171 -0.42 0.60 14.83
N LEU A 172 -0.86 0.70 13.57
CA LEU A 172 -0.82 1.93 12.79
C LEU A 172 -1.64 3.05 13.45
N GLN A 173 -2.86 2.75 13.89
CA GLN A 173 -3.75 3.73 14.52
C GLN A 173 -3.28 4.18 15.90
N SER A 174 -2.52 3.34 16.63
CA SER A 174 -1.91 3.74 17.90
C SER A 174 -0.83 4.83 17.74
N ALA A 175 -0.28 4.99 16.53
CA ALA A 175 0.62 6.09 16.18
C ALA A 175 -0.11 7.35 15.68
N GLY A 176 -1.44 7.38 15.72
CA GLY A 176 -2.25 8.52 15.28
C GLY A 176 -2.52 8.59 13.77
N VAL A 177 -2.16 7.55 13.01
CA VAL A 177 -2.42 7.46 11.56
C VAL A 177 -3.64 6.60 11.30
N ALA A 178 -4.62 7.10 10.56
CA ALA A 178 -5.81 6.34 10.20
C ALA A 178 -5.45 5.17 9.28
N ALA A 179 -5.84 3.95 9.66
CA ALA A 179 -5.73 2.77 8.81
C ALA A 179 -6.87 2.74 7.79
N CYS A 180 -6.57 2.25 6.60
CA CYS A 180 -7.52 2.06 5.52
C CYS A 180 -7.35 0.67 4.94
N THR A 181 -8.19 -0.25 5.40
CA THR A 181 -8.11 -1.67 5.03
C THR A 181 -8.58 -1.89 3.60
N LYS A 182 -7.88 -2.72 2.82
CA LYS A 182 -8.14 -2.88 1.37
C LYS A 182 -7.93 -4.32 0.87
N HIS A 183 -8.48 -4.76 -0.26
CA HIS A 183 -9.38 -4.04 -1.15
C HIS A 183 -10.75 -4.75 -1.11
N PHE A 184 -11.75 -4.11 -0.50
CA PHE A 184 -13.06 -4.71 -0.22
C PHE A 184 -13.84 -5.02 -1.52
N PRO A 185 -14.49 -6.19 -1.67
CA PRO A 185 -14.69 -7.23 -0.66
C PRO A 185 -13.58 -8.29 -0.56
N GLY A 186 -12.49 -8.16 -1.31
CA GLY A 186 -11.33 -9.07 -1.30
C GLY A 186 -10.82 -9.32 -2.72
N HIS A 187 -9.57 -8.98 -3.00
CA HIS A 187 -8.94 -9.03 -4.34
C HIS A 187 -7.89 -10.16 -4.46
N GLY A 188 -7.92 -11.11 -3.53
CA GLY A 188 -6.87 -12.12 -3.38
C GLY A 188 -7.02 -13.34 -4.30
N ASP A 189 -8.22 -13.59 -4.85
CA ASP A 189 -8.50 -14.70 -5.76
C ASP A 189 -8.71 -14.24 -7.21
N THR A 190 -7.67 -13.65 -7.80
CA THR A 190 -7.68 -13.25 -9.22
C THR A 190 -6.35 -13.60 -9.88
N ALA A 191 -6.41 -13.87 -11.19
CA ALA A 191 -5.24 -13.92 -12.07
C ALA A 191 -5.14 -12.71 -13.01
N VAL A 192 -6.11 -11.78 -12.92
CA VAL A 192 -6.22 -10.56 -13.74
C VAL A 192 -5.90 -9.34 -12.89
N ASP A 193 -5.07 -8.45 -13.43
CA ASP A 193 -4.73 -7.19 -12.80
C ASP A 193 -5.75 -6.08 -13.12
N SER A 194 -6.34 -5.49 -12.07
CA SER A 194 -7.30 -4.37 -12.16
C SER A 194 -6.74 -3.10 -12.80
N HIS A 195 -5.42 -2.94 -12.85
CA HIS A 195 -4.78 -1.84 -13.57
C HIS A 195 -4.95 -1.96 -15.10
N HIS A 196 -5.21 -3.17 -15.61
CA HIS A 196 -5.26 -3.47 -17.05
C HIS A 196 -6.64 -3.89 -17.55
N ALA A 197 -7.43 -4.60 -16.74
CA ALA A 197 -8.77 -5.07 -17.09
C ALA A 197 -9.61 -5.25 -15.82
N LEU A 198 -10.95 -5.33 -15.96
CA LEU A 198 -11.84 -5.61 -14.81
C LEU A 198 -11.68 -7.07 -14.34
N PRO A 199 -11.13 -7.33 -13.14
CA PRO A 199 -11.03 -8.67 -12.60
C PRO A 199 -12.41 -9.17 -12.17
N ARG A 200 -12.61 -10.48 -12.23
CA ARG A 200 -13.86 -11.14 -11.86
C ARG A 200 -13.56 -12.25 -10.85
N ILE A 201 -14.29 -12.25 -9.74
CA ILE A 201 -14.20 -13.29 -8.71
C ILE A 201 -15.49 -14.11 -8.73
N ASP A 202 -15.40 -15.33 -9.24
CA ASP A 202 -16.52 -16.28 -9.40
C ASP A 202 -16.75 -17.16 -8.15
N ALA A 203 -16.37 -16.68 -6.97
CA ALA A 203 -16.53 -17.42 -5.73
C ALA A 203 -17.99 -17.47 -5.25
N GLU A 204 -18.39 -18.63 -4.73
CA GLU A 204 -19.69 -18.85 -4.07
C GLU A 204 -19.84 -17.96 -2.83
N SER A 205 -21.07 -17.60 -2.47
CA SER A 205 -21.34 -16.71 -1.32
C SER A 205 -20.74 -17.23 -0.01
N THR A 206 -20.79 -18.54 0.22
CA THR A 206 -20.20 -19.18 1.40
C THR A 206 -18.68 -19.04 1.44
N VAL A 207 -18.00 -19.09 0.30
CA VAL A 207 -16.55 -18.87 0.21
C VAL A 207 -16.25 -17.41 0.52
N LEU A 208 -16.97 -16.47 -0.11
CA LEU A 208 -16.82 -15.04 0.15
C LEU A 208 -16.98 -14.71 1.64
N GLU A 209 -17.97 -15.30 2.31
CA GLU A 209 -18.19 -15.10 3.73
C GLU A 209 -17.03 -15.62 4.59
N HIS A 210 -16.53 -16.83 4.33
CA HIS A 210 -15.54 -17.46 5.23
C HIS A 210 -14.09 -17.08 4.88
N ARG A 211 -13.81 -16.68 3.64
CA ARG A 211 -12.46 -16.36 3.15
C ARG A 211 -12.29 -14.86 2.93
N GLU A 212 -12.96 -14.28 1.95
CA GLU A 212 -12.75 -12.88 1.55
C GLU A 212 -13.18 -11.86 2.63
N LEU A 213 -14.36 -12.05 3.24
CA LEU A 213 -14.93 -11.10 4.19
C LEU A 213 -14.40 -11.25 5.62
N LEU A 214 -13.75 -12.37 5.94
CA LEU A 214 -13.28 -12.64 7.30
C LEU A 214 -12.24 -11.61 7.77
N PRO A 215 -11.19 -11.26 6.99
CA PRO A 215 -10.26 -10.21 7.38
C PRO A 215 -10.89 -8.82 7.52
N PHE A 216 -11.89 -8.48 6.69
CA PHE A 216 -12.60 -7.20 6.82
C PHE A 216 -13.44 -7.14 8.10
N ARG A 217 -14.09 -8.23 8.50
CA ARG A 217 -14.76 -8.30 9.82
C ARG A 217 -13.78 -8.08 10.96
N ALA A 218 -12.59 -8.68 10.89
CA ALA A 218 -11.55 -8.47 11.90
C ALA A 218 -11.04 -7.02 11.91
N ALA A 219 -10.87 -6.39 10.74
CA ALA A 219 -10.48 -4.98 10.63
C ALA A 219 -11.52 -4.03 11.21
N ILE A 220 -12.81 -4.27 10.94
CA ILE A 220 -13.94 -3.50 11.50
C ILE A 220 -13.95 -3.64 13.02
N ALA A 221 -13.84 -4.87 13.54
CA ALA A 221 -13.76 -5.13 14.97
C ALA A 221 -12.54 -4.49 15.65
N ALA A 222 -11.41 -4.39 14.93
CA ALA A 222 -10.21 -3.68 15.36
C ALA A 222 -10.33 -2.14 15.28
N GLY A 223 -11.44 -1.63 14.74
CA GLY A 223 -11.73 -0.20 14.63
C GLY A 223 -11.04 0.49 13.47
N SER A 224 -10.86 -0.18 12.32
CA SER A 224 -10.36 0.44 11.08
C SER A 224 -11.13 1.73 10.78
N ARG A 225 -10.41 2.82 10.54
CA ARG A 225 -11.01 4.14 10.28
C ARG A 225 -11.51 4.31 8.86
N ALA A 226 -10.89 3.62 7.92
CA ALA A 226 -11.26 3.60 6.52
C ALA A 226 -11.27 2.16 5.96
N VAL A 227 -12.05 1.95 4.89
CA VAL A 227 -12.05 0.74 4.05
C VAL A 227 -12.02 1.18 2.60
N MET A 228 -11.10 0.63 1.82
CA MET A 228 -10.99 0.90 0.39
C MET A 228 -11.70 -0.19 -0.42
N SER A 229 -12.55 0.19 -1.37
CA SER A 229 -13.22 -0.74 -2.28
C SER A 229 -12.34 -1.13 -3.47
N ALA A 230 -12.47 -2.35 -3.96
CA ALA A 230 -11.76 -2.86 -5.13
C ALA A 230 -12.58 -2.64 -6.42
N HIS A 231 -11.89 -2.39 -7.53
CA HIS A 231 -12.51 -2.37 -8.86
C HIS A 231 -12.60 -3.78 -9.45
N ILE A 232 -13.40 -4.65 -8.82
CA ILE A 232 -13.59 -6.06 -9.21
C ILE A 232 -15.08 -6.38 -9.35
N LEU A 233 -15.42 -7.28 -10.27
CA LEU A 233 -16.77 -7.82 -10.41
C LEU A 233 -16.91 -9.07 -9.53
N VAL A 234 -17.91 -9.09 -8.64
CA VAL A 234 -18.21 -10.22 -7.76
C VAL A 234 -19.66 -10.67 -7.99
N PRO A 235 -19.90 -11.53 -8.98
CA PRO A 235 -21.24 -11.77 -9.53
C PRO A 235 -22.24 -12.36 -8.54
N THR A 236 -21.75 -13.11 -7.55
CA THR A 236 -22.56 -13.65 -6.47
C THR A 236 -23.08 -12.57 -5.51
N LEU A 237 -22.42 -11.40 -5.45
CA LEU A 237 -22.87 -10.23 -4.71
C LEU A 237 -23.62 -9.23 -5.60
N ASP A 238 -23.05 -8.90 -6.76
CA ASP A 238 -23.62 -8.02 -7.79
C ASP A 238 -23.08 -8.42 -9.19
N PRO A 239 -23.94 -8.94 -10.09
CA PRO A 239 -23.52 -9.38 -11.42
C PRO A 239 -23.28 -8.24 -12.41
N ASP A 240 -23.77 -7.03 -12.12
CA ASP A 240 -23.85 -5.95 -13.09
C ASP A 240 -22.78 -4.87 -12.84
N HIS A 241 -22.35 -4.67 -11.59
CA HIS A 241 -21.46 -3.58 -11.21
C HIS A 241 -20.19 -4.06 -10.49
N PRO A 242 -19.03 -3.43 -10.76
CA PRO A 242 -17.85 -3.58 -9.92
C PRO A 242 -18.16 -3.20 -8.46
N ALA A 243 -17.45 -3.80 -7.50
CA ALA A 243 -17.65 -3.55 -6.08
C ALA A 243 -17.64 -2.06 -5.71
N THR A 244 -16.71 -1.27 -6.28
CA THR A 244 -16.66 0.19 -6.08
C THR A 244 -17.92 0.94 -6.54
N LEU A 245 -18.69 0.40 -7.49
CA LEU A 245 -19.90 1.04 -8.03
C LEU A 245 -21.19 0.35 -7.60
N SER A 246 -21.12 -0.64 -6.71
CA SER A 246 -22.26 -1.48 -6.32
C SER A 246 -22.87 -1.04 -4.99
N LEU A 247 -24.13 -0.61 -5.04
CA LEU A 247 -24.93 -0.31 -3.83
C LEU A 247 -25.09 -1.56 -2.94
N ARG A 248 -25.23 -2.74 -3.56
CA ARG A 248 -25.36 -4.02 -2.86
C ARG A 248 -24.10 -4.34 -2.05
N ILE A 249 -22.92 -3.98 -2.56
CA ILE A 249 -21.65 -4.27 -1.93
C ILE A 249 -21.26 -3.19 -0.91
N LEU A 250 -21.31 -1.90 -1.28
CA LEU A 250 -20.86 -0.83 -0.38
C LEU A 250 -21.90 -0.45 0.67
N THR A 251 -23.19 -0.44 0.31
CA THR A 251 -24.26 -0.06 1.23
C THR A 251 -24.87 -1.29 1.89
N ASP A 252 -25.45 -2.23 1.15
CA ASP A 252 -26.20 -3.32 1.79
C ASP A 252 -25.28 -4.27 2.57
N LEU A 253 -24.13 -4.65 2.00
CA LEU A 253 -23.17 -5.53 2.64
C LEU A 253 -22.26 -4.79 3.63
N LEU A 254 -21.45 -3.82 3.19
CA LEU A 254 -20.46 -3.19 4.07
C LEU A 254 -21.09 -2.29 5.15
N ARG A 255 -21.93 -1.32 4.76
CA ARG A 255 -22.61 -0.44 5.73
C ARG A 255 -23.69 -1.19 6.52
N GLY A 256 -24.49 -2.01 5.85
CA GLY A 256 -25.62 -2.73 6.44
C GLY A 256 -25.21 -3.97 7.23
N GLN A 257 -24.88 -5.05 6.53
CA GLN A 257 -24.65 -6.37 7.16
C GLN A 257 -23.39 -6.39 8.04
N LEU A 258 -22.30 -5.75 7.61
CA LEU A 258 -21.06 -5.67 8.39
C LEU A 258 -21.03 -4.49 9.38
N ALA A 259 -22.07 -3.64 9.39
CA ALA A 259 -22.24 -2.51 10.29
C ALA A 259 -21.01 -1.57 10.34
N TYR A 260 -20.36 -1.35 9.19
CA TYR A 260 -19.18 -0.49 9.13
C TYR A 260 -19.56 0.99 9.05
N ASP A 261 -19.29 1.76 10.09
CA ASP A 261 -19.62 3.20 10.16
C ASP A 261 -18.49 4.16 9.75
N GLY A 262 -17.29 3.63 9.48
CA GLY A 262 -16.14 4.44 9.08
C GLY A 262 -16.22 4.97 7.64
N LEU A 263 -15.11 5.55 7.18
CA LEU A 263 -14.99 6.09 5.82
C LEU A 263 -14.89 4.95 4.80
N ILE A 264 -15.69 4.98 3.74
CA ILE A 264 -15.51 4.13 2.56
C ILE A 264 -14.80 4.96 1.49
N VAL A 265 -13.65 4.50 1.00
CA VAL A 265 -12.89 5.18 -0.06
C VAL A 265 -12.81 4.27 -1.29
N THR A 266 -12.81 4.83 -2.49
CA THR A 266 -12.57 4.05 -3.71
C THR A 266 -11.10 3.70 -3.85
N ASP A 267 -10.77 2.62 -4.57
CA ASP A 267 -9.45 2.51 -5.21
C ASP A 267 -9.32 3.57 -6.34
N GLY A 268 -8.13 3.72 -6.93
CA GLY A 268 -7.83 4.76 -7.91
C GLY A 268 -8.80 4.78 -9.09
N MET A 269 -9.59 5.85 -9.24
CA MET A 269 -10.66 5.92 -10.25
C MET A 269 -10.16 5.96 -11.70
N GLU A 270 -8.91 6.35 -11.89
CA GLU A 270 -8.20 6.35 -13.17
C GLU A 270 -7.84 4.93 -13.68
N MET A 271 -7.95 3.90 -12.84
CA MET A 271 -7.66 2.52 -13.24
C MET A 271 -8.62 2.05 -14.34
N GLN A 272 -8.10 1.26 -15.29
CA GLN A 272 -8.84 0.86 -16.49
C GLN A 272 -10.13 0.09 -16.19
N ALA A 273 -10.17 -0.66 -15.07
CA ALA A 273 -11.37 -1.35 -14.62
C ALA A 273 -12.60 -0.44 -14.42
N ILE A 274 -12.40 0.86 -14.19
CA ILE A 274 -13.46 1.87 -14.13
C ILE A 274 -13.39 2.84 -15.32
N ALA A 275 -12.22 3.43 -15.55
CA ALA A 275 -12.04 4.52 -16.50
C ALA A 275 -12.42 4.12 -17.94
N ALA A 276 -12.15 2.88 -18.36
CA ALA A 276 -12.41 2.41 -19.72
C ALA A 276 -13.91 2.27 -20.03
N THR A 277 -14.74 1.93 -19.04
CA THR A 277 -16.17 1.65 -19.23
C THR A 277 -17.05 2.83 -18.84
N TYR A 278 -16.74 3.49 -17.73
CA TYR A 278 -17.59 4.53 -17.15
C TYR A 278 -17.02 5.93 -17.36
N GLY A 279 -15.69 6.06 -17.51
CA GLY A 279 -15.00 7.34 -17.32
C GLY A 279 -14.94 7.75 -15.85
N ILE A 280 -13.98 8.61 -15.51
CA ILE A 280 -13.70 8.97 -14.12
C ILE A 280 -14.81 9.83 -13.50
N GLU A 281 -15.45 10.72 -14.27
CA GLU A 281 -16.53 11.59 -13.78
C GLU A 281 -17.77 10.79 -13.41
N ARG A 282 -18.29 10.00 -14.36
CA ARG A 282 -19.48 9.18 -14.13
C ARG A 282 -19.19 8.08 -13.12
N GLY A 283 -18.01 7.46 -13.17
CA GLY A 283 -17.57 6.49 -12.17
C GLY A 283 -17.59 7.08 -10.77
N SER A 284 -17.12 8.32 -10.58
CA SER A 284 -17.09 8.97 -9.26
C SER A 284 -18.50 9.26 -8.73
N VAL A 285 -19.41 9.73 -9.60
CA VAL A 285 -20.83 9.92 -9.25
C VAL A 285 -21.46 8.59 -8.82
N LEU A 286 -21.25 7.52 -9.61
CA LEU A 286 -21.77 6.19 -9.30
C LEU A 286 -21.21 5.62 -7.99
N ALA A 287 -19.91 5.82 -7.72
CA ALA A 287 -19.29 5.36 -6.49
C ALA A 287 -19.88 6.06 -5.25
N ILE A 288 -20.05 7.39 -5.28
CA ILE A 288 -20.70 8.11 -4.18
C ILE A 288 -22.14 7.64 -4.00
N ALA A 289 -22.89 7.49 -5.11
CA ALA A 289 -24.27 6.99 -5.08
C ALA A 289 -24.37 5.56 -4.51
N ALA A 290 -23.39 4.70 -4.79
CA ALA A 290 -23.32 3.33 -4.29
C ALA A 290 -23.00 3.24 -2.79
N GLY A 291 -22.35 4.26 -2.22
CA GLY A 291 -22.03 4.31 -0.78
C GLY A 291 -20.58 4.70 -0.45
N ALA A 292 -19.72 4.95 -1.44
CA ALA A 292 -18.38 5.49 -1.19
C ALA A 292 -18.48 6.91 -0.62
N ASP A 293 -17.63 7.25 0.33
CA ASP A 293 -17.59 8.56 1.00
C ASP A 293 -16.44 9.44 0.49
N ALA A 294 -15.39 8.83 -0.04
CA ALA A 294 -14.24 9.51 -0.62
C ALA A 294 -13.80 8.86 -1.94
N ILE A 295 -13.30 9.68 -2.86
CA ILE A 295 -12.83 9.28 -4.18
C ILE A 295 -11.30 9.38 -4.22
N CYS A 296 -10.62 8.24 -4.30
CA CYS A 296 -9.21 8.22 -4.66
C CYS A 296 -9.11 8.49 -6.17
N VAL A 297 -8.59 9.66 -6.56
CA VAL A 297 -8.40 9.96 -8.00
C VAL A 297 -7.31 9.08 -8.58
N GLY A 298 -6.26 8.82 -7.79
CA GLY A 298 -5.11 8.00 -8.12
C GLY A 298 -3.83 8.83 -8.33
N GLY A 299 -2.81 8.17 -8.87
CA GLY A 299 -1.47 8.70 -9.05
C GLY A 299 -1.14 9.21 -10.45
N GLY A 300 -1.89 8.82 -11.48
CA GLY A 300 -1.68 9.21 -12.87
C GLY A 300 -2.27 10.58 -13.21
N LEU A 301 -3.46 10.89 -12.69
CA LEU A 301 -4.13 12.17 -12.88
C LEU A 301 -3.84 13.11 -11.70
N ALA A 302 -3.15 14.21 -11.98
CA ALA A 302 -2.46 15.00 -10.95
C ALA A 302 -2.56 16.52 -11.18
N ASP A 303 -3.62 16.98 -11.85
CA ASP A 303 -3.83 18.38 -12.24
C ASP A 303 -5.16 18.98 -11.74
N ASP A 304 -5.21 20.31 -11.76
CA ASP A 304 -6.36 21.12 -11.34
C ASP A 304 -7.60 20.91 -12.22
N GLU A 305 -7.42 20.62 -13.51
CA GLU A 305 -8.53 20.42 -14.44
C GLU A 305 -9.31 19.15 -14.08
N THR A 306 -8.61 18.07 -13.73
CA THR A 306 -9.20 16.82 -13.27
C THR A 306 -10.05 17.05 -12.03
N VAL A 307 -9.52 17.75 -11.02
CA VAL A 307 -10.27 18.07 -9.80
C VAL A 307 -11.52 18.89 -10.10
N ARG A 308 -11.41 19.89 -10.98
CA ARG A 308 -12.57 20.70 -11.40
C ARG A 308 -13.63 19.88 -12.13
N ARG A 309 -13.23 19.00 -13.05
CA ARG A 309 -14.15 18.11 -13.79
C ARG A 309 -14.90 17.16 -12.86
N LEU A 310 -14.21 16.52 -11.91
CA LEU A 310 -14.83 15.62 -10.93
C LEU A 310 -15.81 16.36 -10.02
N ARG A 311 -15.41 17.53 -9.49
CA ARG A 311 -16.29 18.40 -8.72
C ARG A 311 -17.53 18.79 -9.50
N ASP A 312 -17.35 19.26 -10.74
CA ASP A 312 -18.46 19.73 -11.59
C ASP A 312 -19.41 18.58 -11.96
N ALA A 313 -18.88 17.37 -12.14
CA ALA A 313 -19.68 16.17 -12.36
C ALA A 313 -20.56 15.83 -11.14
N LEU A 314 -20.01 15.86 -9.92
CA LEU A 314 -20.76 15.63 -8.67
C LEU A 314 -21.84 16.70 -8.48
N VAL A 315 -21.49 17.98 -8.64
CA VAL A 315 -22.45 19.10 -8.55
C VAL A 315 -23.54 18.98 -9.62
N GLY A 316 -23.16 18.61 -10.84
CA GLY A 316 -24.08 18.39 -11.95
C GLY A 316 -25.09 17.27 -11.66
N ALA A 317 -24.60 16.12 -11.17
CA ALA A 317 -25.43 14.97 -10.80
C ALA A 317 -26.42 15.28 -9.68
N VAL A 318 -26.03 16.10 -8.69
CA VAL A 318 -26.96 16.55 -7.65
C VAL A 318 -28.06 17.44 -8.24
N ARG A 319 -27.69 18.38 -9.12
CA ARG A 319 -28.65 19.29 -9.75
C ARG A 319 -29.60 18.60 -10.74
N SER A 320 -29.17 17.53 -11.41
CA SER A 320 -30.03 16.73 -12.28
C SER A 320 -30.91 15.73 -11.51
N GLY A 321 -30.57 15.43 -10.25
CA GLY A 321 -31.24 14.43 -9.43
C GLY A 321 -30.68 13.01 -9.57
N ASP A 322 -29.57 12.83 -10.30
CA ASP A 322 -28.89 11.54 -10.45
C ASP A 322 -28.12 11.13 -9.19
N LEU A 323 -27.77 12.10 -8.33
CA LEU A 323 -27.18 11.89 -7.02
C LEU A 323 -27.99 12.65 -5.95
N PRO A 324 -28.55 12.00 -4.92
CA PRO A 324 -29.21 12.73 -3.84
C PRO A 324 -28.24 13.68 -3.11
N GLU A 325 -28.64 14.93 -2.89
CA GLU A 325 -27.81 15.95 -2.21
C GLU A 325 -27.39 15.48 -0.80
N ASP A 326 -28.33 14.90 -0.05
CA ASP A 326 -28.08 14.37 1.29
C ASP A 326 -27.01 13.26 1.30
N ARG A 327 -26.92 12.45 0.23
CA ARG A 327 -25.89 11.40 0.10
C ARG A 327 -24.50 12.02 -0.03
N LEU A 328 -24.36 13.09 -0.82
CA LEU A 328 -23.08 13.79 -0.96
C LEU A 328 -22.69 14.51 0.33
N ALA A 329 -23.65 15.15 1.01
CA ALA A 329 -23.42 15.80 2.29
C ALA A 329 -23.00 14.80 3.38
N GLU A 330 -23.62 13.62 3.42
CA GLU A 330 -23.27 12.52 4.33
C GLU A 330 -21.83 12.01 4.07
N ALA A 331 -21.46 11.80 2.79
CA ALA A 331 -20.11 11.42 2.39
C ALA A 331 -19.08 12.47 2.84
N ALA A 332 -19.34 13.75 2.56
CA ALA A 332 -18.48 14.87 2.95
C ALA A 332 -18.33 14.95 4.48
N GLU A 333 -19.39 14.70 5.25
CA GLU A 333 -19.32 14.71 6.71
C GLU A 333 -18.48 13.56 7.28
N ARG A 334 -18.49 12.37 6.66
CA ARG A 334 -17.58 11.27 7.06
C ARG A 334 -16.12 11.62 6.81
N VAL A 335 -15.80 12.28 5.69
CA VAL A 335 -14.44 12.78 5.42
C VAL A 335 -14.01 13.78 6.48
N ARG A 336 -14.86 14.76 6.81
CA ARG A 336 -14.61 15.74 7.89
C ARG A 336 -14.51 15.07 9.26
N GLY A 337 -15.29 14.03 9.51
CA GLY A 337 -15.21 13.21 10.72
C GLY A 337 -13.84 12.57 10.90
N LEU A 338 -13.29 12.00 9.83
CA LEU A 338 -11.95 11.45 9.83
C LEU A 338 -10.87 12.54 10.04
N ALA A 339 -11.01 13.68 9.36
CA ALA A 339 -10.12 14.84 9.54
C ALA A 339 -10.08 15.33 11.00
N ARG A 340 -11.24 15.44 11.65
CA ARG A 340 -11.31 15.81 13.08
C ARG A 340 -10.68 14.75 13.99
N TRP A 341 -10.84 13.47 13.66
CA TRP A 341 -10.21 12.38 14.42
C TRP A 341 -8.69 12.44 14.36
N THR A 342 -8.11 12.63 13.17
CA THR A 342 -6.65 12.73 12.99
C THR A 342 -6.07 13.98 13.65
N ALA A 343 -6.75 15.13 13.52
CA ALA A 343 -6.34 16.37 14.17
C ALA A 343 -6.34 16.26 15.71
N SER A 344 -7.34 15.58 16.28
CA SER A 344 -7.42 15.33 17.72
C SER A 344 -6.27 14.42 18.20
N GLY A 345 -5.93 13.39 17.41
CA GLY A 345 -4.79 12.51 17.68
C GLY A 345 -3.45 13.25 17.69
N ALA A 346 -3.23 14.12 16.69
CA ALA A 346 -2.02 14.95 16.60
C ALA A 346 -1.89 15.90 17.79
N ALA A 347 -2.99 16.55 18.21
CA ALA A 347 -2.99 17.42 19.37
C ALA A 347 -2.69 16.67 20.68
N ALA A 348 -3.19 15.44 20.84
CA ALA A 348 -2.89 14.61 22.00
C ALA A 348 -1.41 14.18 22.03
N ALA A 349 -0.83 13.81 20.89
CA ALA A 349 0.59 13.46 20.78
C ALA A 349 1.49 14.66 21.14
N SER A 350 1.21 15.85 20.60
CA SER A 350 1.96 17.07 20.90
C SER A 350 1.89 17.46 22.39
N ARG A 351 0.74 17.24 23.04
CA ARG A 351 0.59 17.43 24.50
C ARG A 351 1.43 16.43 25.29
N ALA A 352 1.41 15.15 24.92
CA ALA A 352 2.22 14.14 25.57
C ALA A 352 3.73 14.42 25.45
N GLU A 353 4.18 14.95 24.31
CA GLU A 353 5.58 15.37 24.09
C GLU A 353 5.97 16.62 24.89
N THR A 354 5.04 17.57 25.09
CA THR A 354 5.28 18.79 25.88
C THR A 354 5.20 18.55 27.39
N ASP A 355 4.34 17.62 27.82
CA ASP A 355 4.23 17.18 29.23
C ASP A 355 5.36 16.23 29.64
N ALA A 356 6.04 15.58 28.69
CA ALA A 356 7.30 14.90 28.93
C ALA A 356 8.40 15.94 29.23
N GLN A 357 8.80 16.05 30.51
CA GLN A 357 9.80 17.02 30.97
C GLN A 357 11.07 17.04 30.10
N PRO A 358 11.61 18.22 29.74
CA PRO A 358 12.92 18.35 29.11
C PRO A 358 14.00 17.99 30.14
N GLY A 359 14.23 16.69 30.33
CA GLY A 359 15.05 16.16 31.42
C GLY A 359 14.82 14.68 31.72
N SER A 360 13.70 14.09 31.29
CA SER A 360 13.55 12.63 31.22
C SER A 360 13.73 12.14 29.78
N ALA A 361 14.79 12.60 29.12
CA ALA A 361 15.43 11.70 28.18
C ALA A 361 15.82 10.51 29.03
N SER A 362 15.10 9.39 28.90
CA SER A 362 15.63 8.12 29.39
C SER A 362 17.00 8.02 28.75
N ALA A 363 18.04 8.22 29.56
CA ALA A 363 19.36 7.71 29.34
C ALA A 363 19.24 6.18 29.35
N GLY A 364 18.63 5.68 28.28
CA GLY A 364 18.61 4.30 27.88
C GLY A 364 19.19 4.34 26.49
N GLY A 365 20.51 4.15 26.39
CA GLY A 365 21.11 3.59 25.19
C GLY A 365 20.59 2.16 24.98
N VAL A 366 19.28 2.02 24.83
CA VAL A 366 18.68 0.87 24.21
C VAL A 366 18.97 1.11 22.75
N THR A 367 19.92 0.36 22.20
CA THR A 367 20.01 0.12 20.76
C THR A 367 18.57 -0.01 20.28
N ARG A 368 18.04 1.00 19.56
CA ARG A 368 16.67 0.96 19.07
C ARG A 368 16.64 -0.20 18.11
N VAL A 369 16.21 -1.36 18.61
CA VAL A 369 16.18 -2.60 17.85
C VAL A 369 15.37 -2.28 16.61
N ASP A 370 16.01 -2.39 15.45
CA ASP A 370 15.34 -2.14 14.18
C ASP A 370 14.30 -3.24 14.00
N VAL A 371 13.06 -2.93 14.39
CA VAL A 371 11.94 -3.89 14.40
C VAL A 371 11.68 -4.46 13.01
N GLY A 372 11.97 -3.67 11.96
CA GLY A 372 11.91 -4.12 10.58
C GLY A 372 12.95 -5.21 10.30
N LEU A 373 14.20 -4.98 10.71
CA LEU A 373 15.27 -5.98 10.55
C LEU A 373 15.05 -7.23 11.41
N VAL A 374 14.53 -7.08 12.63
CA VAL A 374 14.14 -8.24 13.46
C VAL A 374 13.05 -9.06 12.78
N ALA A 375 12.02 -8.41 12.26
CA ALA A 375 10.96 -9.10 11.53
C ALA A 375 11.49 -9.78 10.26
N ALA A 376 12.34 -9.10 9.49
CA ALA A 376 12.94 -9.66 8.27
C ALA A 376 13.81 -10.90 8.55
N ARG A 377 14.66 -10.85 9.59
CA ARG A 377 15.47 -12.01 10.00
C ARG A 377 14.61 -13.19 10.43
N ARG A 378 13.55 -12.95 11.20
CA ARG A 378 12.61 -13.99 11.63
C ARG A 378 11.79 -14.58 10.48
N ALA A 379 11.59 -13.81 9.41
CA ALA A 379 10.82 -14.24 8.24
C ALA A 379 11.62 -15.13 7.27
N LEU A 380 12.94 -15.26 7.44
CA LEU A 380 13.74 -16.11 6.56
C LEU A 380 13.42 -17.58 6.79
N THR A 381 13.17 -18.32 5.71
CA THR A 381 13.29 -19.78 5.70
C THR A 381 14.57 -20.14 4.98
N VAL A 382 15.46 -20.87 5.67
CA VAL A 382 16.79 -21.23 5.16
C VAL A 382 16.88 -22.76 5.06
N THR A 383 17.17 -23.25 3.87
CA THR A 383 17.36 -24.69 3.58
C THR A 383 18.79 -24.94 3.13
N GLY A 384 19.43 -25.99 3.67
CA GLY A 384 20.83 -26.33 3.37
C GLY A 384 21.88 -25.60 4.22
N ALA A 385 21.47 -24.94 5.32
CA ALA A 385 22.36 -24.13 6.14
C ALA A 385 23.48 -24.95 6.83
N ASP A 386 23.18 -26.18 7.26
CA ASP A 386 24.11 -27.03 8.03
C ASP A 386 25.38 -27.39 7.23
N ASP A 387 25.26 -27.51 5.91
CA ASP A 387 26.36 -27.86 5.00
C ASP A 387 26.94 -26.64 4.25
N PHE A 388 26.41 -25.44 4.52
CA PHE A 388 26.82 -24.22 3.84
C PHE A 388 27.90 -23.48 4.61
N THR A 389 29.05 -23.25 3.97
CA THR A 389 30.09 -22.35 4.48
C THR A 389 29.81 -20.93 4.01
N PRO A 390 29.65 -19.95 4.92
CA PRO A 390 29.47 -18.55 4.56
C PRO A 390 30.54 -18.03 3.59
N LEU A 391 30.12 -17.15 2.69
CA LEU A 391 31.02 -16.58 1.70
C LEU A 391 31.93 -15.54 2.36
N THR A 392 33.23 -15.68 2.15
CA THR A 392 34.25 -14.71 2.58
C THR A 392 34.84 -13.92 1.41
N GLU A 393 34.59 -14.36 0.18
CA GLU A 393 35.06 -13.75 -1.07
C GLU A 393 33.87 -13.14 -1.84
N PRO A 394 34.07 -12.07 -2.62
CA PRO A 394 33.00 -11.39 -3.32
C PRO A 394 32.31 -12.30 -4.37
N PRO A 395 31.00 -12.56 -4.24
CA PRO A 395 30.26 -13.35 -5.22
C PRO A 395 29.92 -12.54 -6.48
N TYR A 396 29.39 -13.25 -7.47
CA TYR A 396 28.62 -12.69 -8.57
C TYR A 396 27.13 -12.87 -8.29
N VAL A 397 26.39 -11.76 -8.20
CA VAL A 397 24.95 -11.75 -7.93
C VAL A 397 24.19 -11.68 -9.26
N ALA A 398 23.41 -12.70 -9.55
CA ALA A 398 22.56 -12.75 -10.74
C ALA A 398 21.11 -12.49 -10.37
N LEU A 399 20.56 -11.33 -10.74
CA LEU A 399 19.15 -10.98 -10.52
C LEU A 399 18.32 -11.45 -11.71
N LEU A 400 17.45 -12.45 -11.54
CA LEU A 400 16.48 -12.84 -12.55
C LEU A 400 15.25 -11.95 -12.41
N THR A 401 15.13 -10.95 -13.28
CA THR A 401 14.15 -9.87 -13.14
C THR A 401 12.89 -10.18 -13.93
N PRO A 402 11.72 -10.38 -13.27
CA PRO A 402 10.44 -10.50 -13.97
C PRO A 402 9.93 -9.13 -14.45
N VAL A 403 8.85 -9.13 -15.22
CA VAL A 403 8.13 -7.89 -15.57
C VAL A 403 7.57 -7.25 -14.28
N ALA A 404 7.75 -5.94 -14.12
CA ALA A 404 7.36 -5.22 -12.90
C ALA A 404 5.83 -5.14 -12.73
N ASN A 405 5.37 -5.13 -11.47
CA ASN A 405 3.99 -4.86 -11.07
C ASN A 405 3.82 -3.35 -10.79
N ILE A 406 2.80 -2.72 -11.39
CA ILE A 406 2.52 -1.29 -11.27
C ILE A 406 2.33 -0.84 -9.80
N ALA A 407 1.73 -1.68 -8.94
CA ALA A 407 1.50 -1.33 -7.53
C ALA A 407 2.81 -1.11 -6.74
N VAL A 408 3.87 -1.80 -7.14
CA VAL A 408 5.23 -1.72 -6.57
C VAL A 408 5.97 -0.50 -7.11
N GLY A 409 5.73 -0.14 -8.38
CA GLY A 409 6.45 0.90 -9.10
C GLY A 409 7.84 0.47 -9.59
N ASP A 410 8.39 1.19 -10.56
CA ASP A 410 9.64 0.82 -11.25
C ASP A 410 10.91 1.35 -10.55
N GLU A 411 10.75 2.19 -9.53
CA GLU A 411 11.86 2.91 -8.88
C GLU A 411 12.42 2.20 -7.63
N THR A 412 11.68 1.25 -7.06
CA THR A 412 12.03 0.61 -5.78
C THR A 412 13.14 -0.45 -5.97
N PRO A 413 14.36 -0.23 -5.43
CA PRO A 413 15.43 -1.21 -5.55
C PRO A 413 15.10 -2.45 -4.70
N TRP A 414 15.51 -3.63 -5.21
CA TRP A 414 15.31 -4.91 -4.55
C TRP A 414 16.51 -5.85 -4.78
N GLY A 415 16.51 -7.01 -4.10
CA GLY A 415 17.57 -8.00 -4.17
C GLY A 415 18.60 -7.88 -3.04
N VAL A 416 19.64 -8.72 -3.11
CA VAL A 416 20.69 -8.80 -2.06
C VAL A 416 22.00 -8.11 -2.46
N ALA A 417 22.14 -7.69 -3.71
CA ALA A 417 23.43 -7.26 -4.27
C ALA A 417 24.07 -6.08 -3.52
N ALA A 418 23.28 -5.05 -3.18
CA ALA A 418 23.79 -3.88 -2.47
C ALA A 418 24.30 -4.22 -1.07
N GLU A 419 23.58 -5.09 -0.35
CA GLU A 419 23.95 -5.52 1.00
C GLU A 419 25.15 -6.48 0.99
N LEU A 420 25.21 -7.40 0.02
CA LEU A 420 26.38 -8.24 -0.19
C LEU A 420 27.61 -7.43 -0.60
N ALA A 421 27.47 -6.38 -1.41
CA ALA A 421 28.59 -5.48 -1.73
C ALA A 421 29.11 -4.72 -0.50
N ARG A 422 28.24 -4.43 0.48
CA ARG A 422 28.61 -3.81 1.76
C ARG A 422 29.38 -4.78 2.67
N LEU A 423 28.96 -6.06 2.72
CA LEU A 423 29.59 -7.09 3.54
C LEU A 423 30.85 -7.69 2.88
N LEU A 424 30.83 -7.85 1.56
CA LEU A 424 31.87 -8.45 0.73
C LEU A 424 32.22 -7.50 -0.44
N PRO A 425 33.08 -6.48 -0.20
CA PRO A 425 33.47 -5.51 -1.21
C PRO A 425 34.06 -6.16 -2.46
N GLY A 426 33.61 -5.72 -3.63
CA GLY A 426 33.96 -6.33 -4.93
C GLY A 426 32.91 -7.30 -5.47
N THR A 427 31.79 -7.48 -4.75
CA THR A 427 30.60 -8.18 -5.28
C THR A 427 30.15 -7.53 -6.58
N GLU A 428 30.04 -8.32 -7.64
CA GLU A 428 29.53 -7.89 -8.95
C GLU A 428 28.07 -8.30 -9.10
N THR A 429 27.28 -7.54 -9.86
CA THR A 429 25.85 -7.85 -10.06
C THR A 429 25.39 -7.51 -11.47
N ALA A 430 24.45 -8.29 -12.00
CA ALA A 430 23.72 -7.95 -13.21
C ALA A 430 22.29 -8.51 -13.21
N GLY A 431 21.42 -7.87 -13.98
CA GLY A 431 20.06 -8.34 -14.24
C GLY A 431 19.98 -9.20 -15.49
N PHE A 432 19.16 -10.26 -15.44
CA PHE A 432 18.97 -11.22 -16.52
C PHE A 432 17.48 -11.51 -16.71
N ALA A 433 17.09 -11.78 -17.95
CA ALA A 433 15.74 -12.17 -18.31
C ALA A 433 15.76 -13.07 -19.55
N GLY A 434 14.74 -13.92 -19.68
CA GLY A 434 14.54 -14.79 -20.84
C GLY A 434 15.13 -16.21 -20.68
N GLU A 435 14.81 -17.07 -21.64
CA GLU A 435 15.09 -18.51 -21.60
C GLU A 435 16.59 -18.85 -21.51
N ASP A 436 17.46 -18.03 -22.10
CA ASP A 436 18.92 -18.25 -22.11
C ASP A 436 19.63 -17.75 -20.82
N ALA A 437 18.90 -17.21 -19.84
CA ALA A 437 19.48 -16.51 -18.69
C ALA A 437 20.53 -17.35 -17.94
N GLY A 438 20.29 -18.65 -17.73
CA GLY A 438 21.23 -19.52 -17.02
C GLY A 438 22.61 -19.60 -17.68
N GLY A 439 22.66 -19.76 -19.01
CA GLY A 439 23.93 -19.81 -19.75
C GLY A 439 24.67 -18.47 -19.75
N VAL A 440 23.94 -17.36 -19.85
CA VAL A 440 24.54 -16.02 -19.82
C VAL A 440 25.11 -15.71 -18.44
N VAL A 441 24.41 -16.10 -17.36
CA VAL A 441 24.89 -15.96 -15.97
C VAL A 441 26.18 -16.73 -15.76
N LEU A 442 26.26 -18.00 -16.21
CA LEU A 442 27.49 -18.81 -16.08
C LEU A 442 28.70 -18.12 -16.73
N LYS A 443 28.51 -17.55 -17.93
CA LYS A 443 29.56 -16.83 -18.64
C LYS A 443 29.97 -15.55 -17.90
N ALA A 444 29.00 -14.80 -17.37
CA ALA A 444 29.25 -13.53 -16.70
C ALA A 444 29.92 -13.70 -15.33
N ALA A 445 29.53 -14.73 -14.57
CA ALA A 445 30.10 -15.01 -13.25
C ALA A 445 31.56 -15.46 -13.30
N GLY A 446 32.00 -16.06 -14.41
CA GLY A 446 33.35 -16.62 -14.55
C GLY A 446 33.62 -17.65 -13.45
N THR A 447 34.68 -17.44 -12.66
CA THR A 447 35.09 -18.34 -11.58
C THR A 447 34.45 -18.00 -10.22
N ARG A 448 33.71 -16.89 -10.11
CA ARG A 448 33.14 -16.46 -8.83
C ARG A 448 32.04 -17.41 -8.35
N ARG A 449 31.77 -17.36 -7.04
CA ARG A 449 30.58 -17.98 -6.44
C ARG A 449 29.35 -17.25 -6.94
N ILE A 450 28.31 -17.99 -7.30
CA ILE A 450 27.06 -17.43 -7.81
C ILE A 450 26.07 -17.34 -6.65
N VAL A 451 25.50 -16.15 -6.48
CA VAL A 451 24.27 -15.92 -5.72
C VAL A 451 23.21 -15.53 -6.73
N VAL A 452 22.28 -16.43 -7.02
CA VAL A 452 21.17 -16.15 -7.94
C VAL A 452 19.96 -15.72 -7.12
N VAL A 453 19.35 -14.61 -7.53
CA VAL A 453 18.16 -14.03 -6.89
C VAL A 453 17.01 -14.17 -7.86
N VAL A 454 15.96 -14.86 -7.43
CA VAL A 454 14.72 -15.01 -8.20
C VAL A 454 13.57 -14.33 -7.47
N ARG A 455 12.50 -14.03 -8.20
CA ARG A 455 11.28 -13.45 -7.64
C ARG A 455 10.06 -14.15 -8.20
N ASP A 456 9.21 -14.65 -7.30
CA ASP A 456 8.00 -15.40 -7.65
C ASP A 456 8.28 -16.49 -8.71
N GLU A 457 9.29 -17.32 -8.44
CA GLU A 457 9.83 -18.29 -9.40
C GLU A 457 8.75 -19.19 -10.02
N HIS A 458 7.75 -19.59 -9.21
CA HIS A 458 6.59 -20.39 -9.61
C HIS A 458 5.75 -19.76 -10.73
N ARG A 459 5.83 -18.44 -10.94
CA ARG A 459 5.09 -17.71 -11.98
C ARG A 459 5.87 -17.57 -13.28
N HIS A 460 7.15 -17.94 -13.28
CA HIS A 460 8.08 -17.65 -14.36
C HIS A 460 8.88 -18.91 -14.76
N PRO A 461 8.33 -19.76 -15.65
CA PRO A 461 9.00 -21.01 -16.06
C PRO A 461 10.45 -20.84 -16.51
N TRP A 462 10.76 -19.74 -17.22
CA TRP A 462 12.12 -19.44 -17.67
C TRP A 462 13.12 -19.26 -16.51
N MET A 463 12.67 -18.82 -15.32
CA MET A 463 13.54 -18.74 -14.14
C MET A 463 13.89 -20.13 -13.62
N ALA A 464 12.92 -21.05 -13.62
CA ALA A 464 13.16 -22.43 -13.25
C ALA A 464 14.16 -23.10 -14.20
N ASP A 465 14.00 -22.92 -15.51
CA ASP A 465 14.92 -23.44 -16.53
C ASP A 465 16.34 -22.86 -16.38
N ALA A 466 16.43 -21.56 -16.08
CA ALA A 466 17.70 -20.87 -15.82
C ALA A 466 18.39 -21.43 -14.56
N LEU A 467 17.64 -21.66 -13.48
CA LEU A 467 18.15 -22.26 -12.25
C LEU A 467 18.60 -23.70 -12.46
N ASP A 468 17.85 -24.52 -13.19
CA ASP A 468 18.25 -25.90 -13.49
C ASP A 468 19.56 -25.93 -14.28
N THR A 469 19.71 -25.04 -15.26
CA THR A 469 20.95 -24.85 -16.02
C THR A 469 22.11 -24.45 -15.11
N LEU A 470 21.89 -23.48 -14.22
CA LEU A 470 22.91 -22.98 -13.30
C LEU A 470 23.35 -24.06 -12.31
N LEU A 471 22.40 -24.74 -11.68
CA LEU A 471 22.65 -25.73 -10.64
C LEU A 471 23.29 -27.01 -11.19
N ALA A 472 22.98 -27.40 -12.43
CA ALA A 472 23.65 -28.51 -13.10
C ALA A 472 25.15 -28.22 -13.34
N ALA A 473 25.52 -26.98 -13.67
CA ALA A 473 26.90 -26.58 -13.93
C ALA A 473 27.66 -26.14 -12.67
N ARG A 474 26.97 -25.52 -11.72
CA ARG A 474 27.47 -24.89 -10.49
C ARG A 474 26.55 -25.29 -9.33
N PRO A 475 26.63 -26.55 -8.85
CA PRO A 475 25.78 -27.03 -7.74
C PRO A 475 26.06 -26.27 -6.43
N ASP A 476 27.15 -25.51 -6.40
CA ASP A 476 27.58 -24.67 -5.32
C ASP A 476 26.88 -23.29 -5.28
N THR A 477 25.94 -23.04 -6.18
CA THR A 477 25.18 -21.78 -6.26
C THR A 477 24.25 -21.60 -5.05
N VAL A 478 24.21 -20.38 -4.51
CA VAL A 478 23.23 -19.93 -3.51
C VAL A 478 22.00 -19.40 -4.23
N VAL A 479 20.81 -19.82 -3.84
CA VAL A 479 19.53 -19.34 -4.39
C VAL A 479 18.82 -18.50 -3.33
N VAL A 480 18.51 -17.25 -3.67
CA VAL A 480 17.67 -16.37 -2.86
C VAL A 480 16.33 -16.19 -3.57
N GLU A 481 15.27 -16.73 -3.00
CA GLU A 481 13.90 -16.60 -3.50
C GLU A 481 13.20 -15.46 -2.76
N MET A 482 12.95 -14.38 -3.50
CA MET A 482 12.15 -13.24 -3.05
C MET A 482 10.72 -13.36 -3.60
N GLY A 483 9.78 -12.63 -3.00
CA GLY A 483 8.37 -12.74 -3.38
C GLY A 483 7.62 -13.80 -2.56
N VAL A 484 6.69 -14.51 -3.19
CA VAL A 484 5.91 -15.62 -2.59
C VAL A 484 6.63 -16.94 -2.87
N PRO A 485 7.28 -17.58 -1.88
CA PRO A 485 8.10 -18.77 -2.12
C PRO A 485 7.22 -20.02 -2.26
N GLN A 486 6.89 -20.39 -3.49
CA GLN A 486 6.10 -21.59 -3.81
C GLN A 486 6.93 -22.68 -4.47
N ALA A 487 8.14 -22.36 -4.93
CA ALA A 487 9.02 -23.31 -5.56
C ALA A 487 9.70 -24.22 -4.52
N PRO A 488 9.99 -25.48 -4.87
CA PRO A 488 10.81 -26.34 -4.02
C PRO A 488 12.22 -25.73 -3.81
N PRO A 489 12.76 -25.75 -2.57
CA PRO A 489 14.08 -25.20 -2.30
C PRO A 489 15.16 -25.98 -3.06
N ARG A 490 16.10 -25.25 -3.68
CA ARG A 490 17.20 -25.80 -4.49
C ARG A 490 18.47 -24.97 -4.37
N GLY A 491 19.62 -25.60 -4.64
CA GLY A 491 20.95 -24.99 -4.49
C GLY A 491 21.72 -25.46 -3.27
N ALA A 492 22.96 -24.98 -3.12
CA ALA A 492 23.80 -25.28 -1.96
C ALA A 492 23.28 -24.60 -0.69
N LEU A 493 22.61 -23.47 -0.86
CA LEU A 493 21.84 -22.77 0.16
C LEU A 493 20.63 -22.17 -0.54
N HIS A 494 19.44 -22.39 0.01
CA HIS A 494 18.22 -21.73 -0.43
C HIS A 494 17.69 -20.83 0.70
N ILE A 495 17.41 -19.58 0.39
CA ILE A 495 16.84 -18.61 1.33
C ILE A 495 15.54 -18.06 0.72
N ALA A 496 14.41 -18.35 1.36
CA ALA A 496 13.15 -17.69 1.06
C ALA A 496 12.94 -16.49 1.97
N THR A 497 12.73 -15.31 1.39
CA THR A 497 12.63 -14.03 2.14
C THR A 497 11.20 -13.53 2.34
N HIS A 498 10.21 -14.16 1.70
CA HIS A 498 8.79 -13.82 1.79
C HIS A 498 8.45 -12.35 1.41
N GLY A 499 9.29 -11.74 0.58
CA GLY A 499 9.17 -10.35 0.13
C GLY A 499 10.48 -9.81 -0.43
N ALA A 500 10.44 -8.70 -1.19
CA ALA A 500 11.61 -8.15 -1.88
C ALA A 500 12.08 -6.79 -1.32
N ALA A 501 11.61 -6.40 -0.12
CA ALA A 501 12.09 -5.21 0.57
C ALA A 501 13.60 -5.24 0.82
N ARG A 502 14.24 -4.05 0.84
CA ARG A 502 15.66 -3.89 1.16
C ARG A 502 16.02 -4.63 2.46
N VAL A 503 15.21 -4.49 3.51
CA VAL A 503 15.47 -5.13 4.81
C VAL A 503 15.46 -6.66 4.74
N CYS A 504 14.66 -7.26 3.86
CA CYS A 504 14.67 -8.69 3.59
C CYS A 504 15.97 -9.11 2.88
N GLY A 505 16.43 -8.29 1.92
CA GLY A 505 17.72 -8.48 1.26
C GLY A 505 18.91 -8.36 2.24
N HIS A 506 18.83 -7.45 3.20
CA HIS A 506 19.82 -7.32 4.28
C HIS A 506 19.88 -8.59 5.14
N ALA A 507 18.74 -9.07 5.62
CA ALA A 507 18.69 -10.29 6.42
C ALA A 507 19.26 -11.51 5.65
N ALA A 508 18.92 -11.65 4.37
CA ALA A 508 19.46 -12.74 3.54
C ALA A 508 20.98 -12.61 3.33
N ALA A 509 21.49 -11.39 3.09
CA ALA A 509 22.92 -11.15 2.93
C ALA A 509 23.73 -11.50 4.19
N GLU A 510 23.17 -11.26 5.39
CA GLU A 510 23.79 -11.67 6.66
C GLU A 510 23.97 -13.19 6.74
N VAL A 511 22.96 -13.97 6.33
CA VAL A 511 23.07 -15.45 6.28
C VAL A 511 24.14 -15.90 5.29
N ILE A 512 24.19 -15.29 4.10
CA ILE A 512 25.15 -15.66 3.05
C ILE A 512 26.59 -15.36 3.46
N ALA A 513 26.82 -14.25 4.16
CA ALA A 513 28.15 -13.81 4.59
C ALA A 513 28.53 -14.26 6.02
N GLY A 514 27.60 -14.82 6.80
CA GLY A 514 27.81 -15.27 8.18
C GLY A 514 28.00 -14.12 9.17
N ALA A 515 27.26 -13.03 9.00
CA ALA A 515 27.39 -11.77 9.75
C ALA A 515 26.46 -11.64 10.95
#